data_AF-A0A651EAP7-F1
#
_entry.id   AF-A0A651EAP7-F1
#
_cell.length_a   1.000
_cell.length_b   1.000
_cell.length_c   1.000
_cell.angle_alpha   90.00
_cell.angle_beta   90.00
_cell.angle_gamma   90.00
#
_symmetry.space_group_name_H-M   'P 1'
#
loop_
_entity.id
_entity.type
_entity.pdbx_description
1 polymer ?
#
loop_
_entity_poly.entity_id
_entity_poly.type
_entity_poly.pdbx_seq_one_letter_code
_entity_poly.pdbx_strand_id
1 'polypeptide(L)' 'MTFQEIIESIEELSQEDQELLFELIHKRRIEVRRAEIAANAQEAFQAVEAGTAKRGSFEEMHAYLLSDEDE' A
#
# COMPACT_ATOMS: atom_id res chain seq x y z
N MET A 1 17.97 8.06 16.28
CA MET A 1 17.63 6.66 16.55
C MET A 1 18.02 5.85 15.32
N THR A 2 18.96 4.93 15.46
CA THR A 2 19.36 3.98 14.43
C THR A 2 18.40 2.79 14.42
N PHE A 3 18.41 1.99 13.36
CA PHE A 3 17.61 0.76 13.30
C PHE A 3 17.97 -0.21 14.44
N GLN A 4 19.26 -0.29 14.78
CA GLN A 4 19.75 -1.14 15.86
C GLN A 4 19.24 -0.67 17.23
N GLU A 5 19.26 0.64 17.50
CA GLU A 5 18.72 1.21 18.74
C GLU A 5 17.21 0.93 18.91
N ILE A 6 16.45 0.82 17.81
CA ILE A 6 15.03 0.47 17.84
C ILE A 6 14.84 -1.00 18.20
N ILE A 7 15.67 -1.90 17.66
CA ILE A 7 15.61 -3.34 18.00
C ILE A 7 15.88 -3.52 19.50
N GLU A 8 16.96 -2.92 20.00
CA GLU A 8 17.33 -3.00 21.42
C GLU A 8 16.21 -2.48 22.32
N SER A 9 15.56 -1.38 21.94
CA SER A 9 14.41 -0.83 22.68
C SER A 9 13.19 -1.77 22.70
N ILE A 10 12.99 -2.58 21.64
CA ILE A 10 11.91 -3.56 21.59
C ILE A 10 12.24 -4.79 22.43
N GLU A 11 13.51 -5.21 22.46
CA GLU A 11 13.98 -6.34 23.26
C GLU A 11 13.85 -6.09 24.78
N GLU A 12 13.92 -4.83 25.22
CA GLU A 12 13.68 -4.43 26.62
C GLU A 12 12.21 -4.56 27.06
N LEU A 13 11.26 -4.68 26.12
CA LEU A 13 9.83 -4.85 26.43
C LEU A 13 9.54 -6.24 27.00
N SER A 14 8.48 -6.35 27.79
CA SER A 14 7.95 -7.65 28.20
C SER A 14 7.47 -8.45 26.98
N GLN A 15 7.41 -9.78 27.09
CA GLN A 15 6.90 -10.63 25.99
C GLN A 15 5.47 -10.25 25.58
N GLU A 16 4.62 -9.86 26.55
CA GLU A 16 3.26 -9.40 26.29
C GLU A 16 3.24 -8.07 25.52
N ASP A 17 4.10 -7.12 25.89
CA ASP A 17 4.22 -5.84 25.19
C ASP A 17 4.81 -5.99 23.78
N GLN A 18 5.75 -6.92 23.59
CA GLN A 18 6.30 -7.25 22.26
C GLN A 18 5.22 -7.81 21.34
N GLU A 19 4.37 -8.72 21.83
CA GLU A 19 3.25 -9.28 21.06
C GLU A 19 2.22 -8.17 20.72
N LEU A 20 1.87 -7.33 21.70
CA LEU A 20 0.97 -6.21 21.47
C LEU A 20 1.53 -5.23 20.43
N LEU A 21 2.83 -4.91 20.50
CA LEU A 21 3.50 -4.05 19.52
C LEU A 21 3.44 -4.65 18.12
N PHE A 22 3.69 -5.95 17.99
CA PHE A 22 3.62 -6.66 16.71
C PHE A 22 2.22 -6.56 16.11
N GLU A 23 1.17 -6.84 16.89
CA GLU A 23 -0.22 -6.69 16.44
C GLU A 23 -0.53 -5.26 15.99
N LEU A 24 -0.08 -4.26 16.76
CA LEU A 24 -0.32 -2.85 16.45
C LEU A 24 0.33 -2.44 15.14
N ILE A 25 1.59 -2.84 14.92
CA ILE A 25 2.30 -2.58 13.66
C ILE A 25 1.59 -3.27 12.50
N HIS A 26 1.18 -4.53 12.68
CA HIS A 26 0.45 -5.27 11.65
C HIS A 26 -0.86 -4.58 11.26
N LYS A 27 -1.69 -4.20 12.25
CA LYS A 27 -2.95 -3.46 12.02
C LYS A 27 -2.69 -2.14 11.30
N ARG A 28 -1.68 -1.37 11.72
CA ARG A 28 -1.32 -0.10 11.06
C ARG A 28 -0.92 -0.30 9.59
N ARG A 29 -0.16 -1.35 9.26
CA ARG A 29 0.20 -1.66 7.87
C ARG A 29 -1.03 -2.00 7.02
N ILE A 30 -2.00 -2.73 7.59
CA ILE A 30 -3.27 -3.01 6.91
C ILE A 30 -4.02 -1.71 6.61
N GLU A 31 -4.12 -0.80 7.59
CA GLU A 31 -4.82 0.47 7.39
C GLU A 31 -4.15 1.36 6.35
N VAL A 32 -2.81 1.43 6.33
CA VAL A 32 -2.07 2.14 5.27
C VAL A 32 -2.41 1.54 3.90
N ARG A 33 -2.38 0.22 3.77
CA ARG A 33 -2.73 -0.44 2.49
C ARG A 33 -4.18 -0.19 2.08
N ARG A 34 -5.12 -0.16 3.03
CA ARG A 34 -6.53 0.17 2.77
C ARG A 34 -6.69 1.60 2.27
N ALA A 35 -5.95 2.55 2.86
CA ALA A 35 -5.95 3.94 2.44
C ALA A 35 -5.43 4.10 1.00
N GLU A 36 -4.32 3.42 0.65
CA GLU A 36 -3.81 3.37 -0.73
C GLU A 36 -4.85 2.84 -1.72
N ILE A 37 -5.50 1.71 -1.39
CA ILE A 37 -6.53 1.12 -2.25
C ILE A 37 -7.71 2.08 -2.42
N ALA A 38 -8.14 2.75 -1.36
CA ALA A 38 -9.23 3.72 -1.42
C ALA A 38 -8.88 4.93 -2.28
N ALA A 39 -7.66 5.45 -2.16
CA ALA A 39 -7.16 6.55 -3.00
C ALA A 39 -7.13 6.14 -4.48
N ASN A 40 -6.55 4.98 -4.79
CA ASN A 40 -6.49 4.47 -6.16
C ASN A 40 -7.89 4.24 -6.76
N ALA A 41 -8.82 3.72 -5.95
CA ALA A 41 -10.21 3.52 -6.38
C ALA A 41 -10.91 4.86 -6.67
N GLN A 42 -10.70 5.87 -5.82
CA GLN A 42 -11.24 7.20 -6.03
C GLN A 42 -10.71 7.81 -7.34
N GLU A 43 -9.41 7.74 -7.59
CA GLU A 43 -8.79 8.23 -8.84
C GLU A 43 -9.36 7.51 -10.07
N ALA A 44 -9.50 6.17 -9.99
CA ALA A 44 -10.08 5.39 -11.07
C ALA A 44 -11.54 5.78 -11.36
N PHE A 45 -12.38 5.97 -10.33
CA PHE A 45 -13.76 6.41 -10.51
C PHE A 45 -13.83 7.81 -11.12
N GLN A 46 -13.00 8.75 -10.65
CA GLN A 46 -12.92 10.10 -11.22
C GLN A 46 -12.52 10.08 -12.69
N ALA A 47 -11.55 9.25 -13.08
CA ALA A 47 -11.16 9.11 -14.48
C ALA A 47 -12.28 8.52 -15.35
N VAL A 48 -13.07 7.59 -14.80
CA VAL A 48 -14.24 7.05 -15.49
C VAL A 48 -15.32 8.11 -15.69
N GLU A 49 -15.64 8.88 -14.65
CA GLU A 49 -16.63 9.97 -14.70
C GLU A 49 -16.21 11.10 -15.64
N ALA A 50 -14.94 11.49 -15.61
CA ALA A 50 -14.36 12.49 -16.50
C ALA A 50 -14.19 12.00 -17.95
N GLY A 51 -14.40 10.70 -18.21
CA GLY A 51 -14.19 10.10 -19.52
C GLY A 51 -12.72 9.99 -19.95
N THR A 52 -11.79 10.19 -19.02
CA THR A 52 -10.34 10.13 -19.25
C THR A 52 -9.75 8.75 -18.96
N ALA A 53 -10.50 7.85 -18.35
CA ALA A 53 -10.08 6.47 -18.10
C ALA A 53 -9.77 5.76 -19.43
N LYS A 54 -8.63 5.05 -19.48
CA LYS A 54 -8.27 4.16 -20.60
C LYS A 54 -9.33 3.07 -20.74
N ARG A 55 -9.81 2.86 -21.97
CA ARG A 55 -10.79 1.84 -22.33
C ARG A 55 -10.30 1.11 -23.58
N GLY A 56 -10.66 -0.16 -23.72
CA GLY A 56 -10.26 -0.99 -24.85
C GLY A 56 -10.54 -2.46 -24.60
N SER A 57 -10.13 -3.30 -25.55
CA SER A 57 -10.08 -4.74 -25.36
C SER A 57 -9.04 -5.12 -24.30
N PHE A 58 -9.07 -6.38 -23.85
CA PHE A 58 -8.04 -6.91 -22.96
C PHE A 58 -6.62 -6.73 -23.55
N GLU A 59 -6.45 -7.00 -24.84
CA GLU A 59 -5.16 -6.90 -25.54
C GLU A 59 -4.64 -5.46 -25.55
N GLU A 60 -5.50 -4.48 -25.79
CA GLU A 60 -5.15 -3.06 -25.79
C GLU A 60 -4.78 -2.56 -24.38
N MET A 61 -5.49 -3.04 -23.36
CA MET A 61 -5.21 -2.69 -21.96
C MET A 61 -3.90 -3.34 -21.47
N HIS A 62 -3.67 -4.60 -21.83
CA HIS A 62 -2.45 -5.32 -21.50
C HIS A 62 -1.21 -4.68 -22.14
N ALA A 63 -1.30 -4.30 -23.43
CA ALA A 63 -0.22 -3.59 -24.11
C ALA A 63 0.07 -2.22 -23.48
N TYR A 64 -0.98 -1.47 -23.09
CA TYR A 64 -0.83 -0.19 -22.41
C TYR A 64 -0.12 -0.32 -21.04
N LEU A 65 -0.46 -1.34 -20.25
CA LEU A 65 0.18 -1.53 -18.94
C LEU A 65 1.66 -1.89 -19.06
N LEU A 66 2.05 -2.63 -20.10
CA LEU A 66 3.44 -2.98 -20.35
C LEU A 66 4.25 -1.84 -20.98
N SER A 67 3.61 -0.90 -21.68
CA SER A 67 4.32 0.25 -22.26
C SER A 67 4.76 1.29 -21.23
N ASP A 68 4.13 1.32 -20.05
CA ASP A 68 4.47 2.24 -18.95
C ASP A 68 5.63 1.70 -18.07
N GLU A 69 6.12 0.46 -18.28
CA GLU A 69 7.26 -0.13 -17.55
C GLU A 69 8.64 0.19 -18.15
N ASP A 70 8.68 0.87 -19.31
CA ASP A 70 9.90 1.14 -20.10
C ASP A 70 10.47 2.58 -19.94
N GLU A 71 9.97 3.39 -19.00
CA GLU A 71 10.51 4.74 -18.64
C GLU A 71 11.24 4.78 -17.28
#